data_AF-A0A9D3NJK8-F1
#
_entry.id   AF-A0A9D3NJK8-F1
#
_cell.length_a   1.000
_cell.length_b   1.000
_cell.length_c   1.000
_cell.angle_alpha   90.00
_cell.angle_beta   90.00
_cell.angle_gamma   90.00
#
_symmetry.space_group_name_H-M   'P 1'
#
loop_
_entity.id
_entity.type
_entity.pdbx_description
1 polymer ?
#
loop_
_entity_poly.entity_id
_entity_poly.type
_entity_poly.pdbx_seq_one_letter_code
_entity_poly.pdbx_strand_id
1 'polypeptide(L)'
;MLDQLKDSNMYGVSACRPEESGYACFYDQRLNAYIAGIFGAYWLHHTETVKLNTTSFGDQFSYLKRNVSEAARRIGGSQTPCNYSDMNICSIMLSELLGKSRVSVPGDISVPPTDFQVSELTDITEVPLIIQKNRITNEKDPEKRKILQQQYDDLKRKRKTVDEALQKIAERINASRALSEKREVTLTYELKVVAEHFRKNLFDWEKEPHVVTPSHLQVLVNLCELGLKVESRVEAMFDVSEEIEVEVEDHMMRQRHTYILKQVFGTGASA
;
A
#
# COMPACT_ATOMS: atom_id res chain seq x y z
N MET A 1 19.78 -7.13 8.69
CA MET A 1 19.96 -8.02 7.51
C MET A 1 20.63 -7.28 6.34
N LEU A 2 20.15 -6.10 5.92
CA LEU A 2 20.74 -5.35 4.79
C LEU A 2 22.15 -4.77 5.08
N ASP A 3 22.45 -4.44 6.35
CA ASP A 3 23.81 -3.99 6.73
C ASP A 3 24.89 -5.05 6.61
N GLN A 4 24.50 -6.34 6.53
CA GLN A 4 25.43 -7.46 6.33
C GLN A 4 25.80 -7.65 4.86
N LEU A 5 25.19 -6.89 3.93
CA LEU A 5 25.46 -6.96 2.49
C LEU A 5 26.49 -5.94 2.01
N LYS A 6 27.17 -5.21 2.91
CA LYS A 6 28.12 -4.14 2.55
C LYS A 6 29.22 -4.59 1.58
N ASP A 7 29.56 -5.88 1.55
CA ASP A 7 30.59 -6.46 0.68
C ASP A 7 30.04 -7.10 -0.61
N SER A 8 28.75 -6.93 -0.91
CA SER A 8 28.09 -7.62 -2.03
C SER A 8 28.15 -6.89 -3.38
N ASN A 9 28.82 -5.73 -3.48
CA ASN A 9 28.76 -4.84 -4.64
C ASN A 9 27.31 -4.53 -5.09
N MET A 10 26.36 -4.52 -4.15
CA MET A 10 24.97 -4.17 -4.39
C MET A 10 24.68 -2.80 -3.80
N TYR A 11 23.89 -2.01 -4.53
CA TYR A 11 23.32 -0.75 -4.07
C TYR A 11 21.81 -0.81 -4.20
N GLY A 12 21.11 -0.64 -3.08
CA GLY A 12 19.65 -0.66 -3.04
C GLY A 12 19.11 0.71 -2.68
N VAL A 13 18.02 1.13 -3.32
CA VAL A 13 17.25 2.32 -2.94
C VAL A 13 15.79 1.93 -2.77
N SER A 14 15.17 2.37 -1.68
CA SER A 14 13.72 2.22 -1.44
C SER A 14 13.03 3.57 -1.49
N ALA A 15 11.74 3.53 -1.82
CA ALA A 15 10.90 4.72 -1.89
C ALA A 15 10.56 5.32 -0.51
N CYS A 16 10.57 4.50 0.54
CA CYS A 16 10.16 4.85 1.89
C CYS A 16 10.89 3.98 2.92
N ARG A 17 10.80 4.37 4.20
CA ARG A 17 11.20 3.52 5.33
C ARG A 17 10.23 2.34 5.50
N PRO A 18 10.65 1.27 6.19
CA PRO A 18 9.77 0.12 6.46
C PRO A 18 8.46 0.50 7.17
N GLU A 19 8.47 1.55 7.99
CA GLU A 19 7.32 1.99 8.79
C GLU A 19 6.39 2.98 8.07
N GLU A 20 6.75 3.40 6.86
CA GLU A 20 6.09 4.43 6.06
C GLU A 20 5.40 3.82 4.83
N SER A 21 4.36 4.51 4.35
CA SER A 21 3.67 4.16 3.10
C SER A 21 4.18 5.02 1.93
N GLY A 22 4.07 4.47 0.73
CA GLY A 22 4.28 5.24 -0.51
C GLY A 22 3.06 6.11 -0.86
N TYR A 23 3.31 7.18 -1.62
CA TYR A 23 2.25 8.04 -2.16
C TYR A 23 2.17 7.94 -3.68
N ALA A 24 0.94 7.88 -4.19
CA ALA A 24 0.59 8.05 -5.58
C ALA A 24 0.46 9.55 -5.94
N CYS A 25 0.66 9.88 -7.22
CA CYS A 25 0.55 11.23 -7.75
C CYS A 25 0.06 11.23 -9.20
N PHE A 26 -0.29 12.41 -9.71
CA PHE A 26 -0.78 12.65 -11.07
C PHE A 26 -2.02 11.81 -11.37
N TYR A 27 -3.13 12.17 -10.74
CA TYR A 27 -4.41 11.54 -11.02
C TYR A 27 -4.94 11.98 -12.40
N ASP A 28 -5.12 11.03 -13.31
CA ASP A 28 -5.73 11.28 -14.61
C ASP A 28 -7.23 10.92 -14.54
N GLN A 29 -8.08 11.94 -14.68
CA GLN A 29 -9.53 11.78 -14.61
C GLN A 29 -10.10 10.93 -15.75
N ARG A 30 -9.51 10.98 -16.94
CA ARG A 30 -9.98 10.23 -18.12
C ARG A 30 -9.67 8.75 -17.96
N LEU A 31 -8.50 8.41 -17.43
CA LEU A 31 -8.09 7.04 -17.15
C LEU A 31 -8.64 6.53 -15.81
N ASN A 32 -9.13 7.43 -14.95
CA ASN A 32 -9.58 7.14 -13.60
C ASN A 32 -8.50 6.37 -12.81
N ALA A 33 -7.26 6.85 -12.91
CA ALA A 33 -6.07 6.20 -12.38
C ALA A 33 -4.99 7.21 -11.99
N TYR A 34 -4.16 6.84 -11.02
CA TYR A 34 -2.92 7.57 -10.73
C TYR A 34 -1.82 7.05 -11.64
N ILE A 35 -1.07 7.95 -12.26
CA ILE A 35 -0.10 7.59 -13.30
C ILE A 35 1.26 7.24 -12.73
N ALA A 36 1.58 7.70 -11.52
CA ALA A 36 2.87 7.42 -10.89
C ALA A 36 2.79 7.36 -9.36
N GLY A 37 3.85 6.83 -8.75
CA GLY A 37 4.21 7.09 -7.35
C GLY A 37 5.24 8.21 -7.26
N ILE A 38 5.23 8.99 -6.18
CA ILE A 38 6.09 10.18 -6.06
C ILE A 38 7.58 9.88 -6.21
N PHE A 39 8.05 8.75 -5.67
CA PHE A 39 9.44 8.33 -5.77
C PHE A 39 9.82 8.06 -7.23
N GLY A 40 9.00 7.30 -7.96
CA GLY A 40 9.22 7.00 -9.38
C GLY A 40 9.15 8.25 -10.25
N ALA A 41 8.21 9.15 -9.95
CA ALA A 41 8.06 10.43 -10.63
C ALA A 41 9.34 11.29 -10.51
N TYR A 42 9.85 11.47 -9.29
CA TYR A 42 11.10 12.20 -9.06
C TYR A 42 12.34 11.48 -9.59
N TRP A 43 12.38 10.14 -9.55
CA TRP A 43 13.46 9.34 -10.13
C TRP A 43 13.60 9.58 -11.62
N LEU A 44 12.49 9.45 -12.35
CA LEU A 44 12.44 9.63 -13.79
C LEU A 44 12.72 11.09 -14.17
N HIS A 45 12.10 12.04 -13.48
CA HIS A 45 12.33 13.46 -13.74
C HIS A 45 13.82 13.83 -13.57
N HIS A 46 14.47 13.39 -12.49
CA HIS A 46 15.89 13.64 -12.29
C HIS A 46 16.74 13.01 -13.40
N THR A 47 16.44 11.77 -13.76
CA THR A 47 17.18 11.04 -14.79
C THR A 47 17.08 11.73 -16.17
N GLU A 48 15.93 12.28 -16.52
CA GLU A 48 15.71 12.97 -17.81
C GLU A 48 16.30 14.40 -17.86
N THR A 49 16.58 15.01 -16.70
CA THR A 49 17.01 16.42 -16.63
C THR A 49 18.50 16.62 -16.39
N VAL A 50 19.20 15.61 -15.88
CA VAL A 50 20.63 15.70 -15.57
C VAL A 50 21.53 15.07 -16.65
N LYS A 51 22.81 15.44 -16.62
CA LYS A 51 23.84 14.79 -17.43
C LYS A 51 24.33 13.53 -16.71
N LEU A 52 23.93 12.35 -17.20
CA LEU A 52 24.21 11.07 -16.54
C LEU A 52 25.70 10.76 -16.36
N ASN A 53 26.57 11.31 -17.23
CA ASN A 53 28.02 11.12 -17.16
C ASN A 53 28.74 12.03 -16.15
N THR A 54 28.02 12.97 -15.53
CA THR A 54 28.56 13.88 -14.50
C THR A 54 27.77 13.85 -13.21
N THR A 55 26.69 13.08 -13.15
CA THR A 55 25.81 12.96 -11.99
C THR A 55 25.95 11.56 -11.43
N SER A 56 26.21 11.46 -10.14
CA SER A 56 26.38 10.18 -9.43
C SER A 56 25.06 9.63 -8.89
N PHE A 57 25.06 8.35 -8.49
CA PHE A 57 23.94 7.76 -7.74
C PHE A 57 23.70 8.46 -6.40
N GLY A 58 24.75 8.97 -5.75
CA GLY A 58 24.66 9.74 -4.51
C GLY A 58 23.97 11.09 -4.71
N ASP A 59 24.24 11.76 -5.83
CA ASP A 59 23.56 13.01 -6.20
C ASP A 59 22.06 12.75 -6.44
N GLN A 60 21.74 11.71 -7.21
CA GLN A 60 20.35 11.32 -7.45
C GLN A 60 19.63 10.94 -6.15
N PHE A 61 20.26 10.16 -5.27
CA PHE A 61 19.65 9.82 -3.98
C PHE A 61 19.42 11.06 -3.11
N SER A 62 20.36 12.00 -3.08
CA SER A 62 20.21 13.27 -2.36
C SER A 62 19.03 14.08 -2.91
N TYR A 63 18.89 14.14 -4.24
CA TYR A 63 17.75 14.74 -4.91
C TYR A 63 16.43 14.06 -4.51
N LEU A 64 16.37 12.73 -4.60
CA LEU A 64 15.18 11.93 -4.26
C LEU A 64 14.77 12.14 -2.81
N LYS A 65 15.71 11.98 -1.88
CA LYS A 65 15.47 12.10 -0.45
C LYS A 65 14.90 13.47 -0.09
N ARG A 66 15.41 14.55 -0.69
CA ARG A 66 14.88 15.91 -0.49
C ARG A 66 13.45 16.04 -1.04
N ASN A 67 13.26 15.80 -2.33
CA ASN A 67 12.02 16.14 -3.02
C ASN A 67 10.85 15.24 -2.63
N VAL A 68 11.08 13.93 -2.47
CA VAL A 68 10.05 12.97 -2.04
C VAL A 68 9.59 13.29 -0.61
N SER A 69 10.53 13.51 0.31
CA SER A 69 10.19 13.83 1.70
C SER A 69 9.46 15.17 1.83
N GLU A 70 9.84 16.16 1.03
CA GLU A 70 9.16 17.45 1.00
C GLU A 70 7.74 17.35 0.44
N ALA A 71 7.57 16.64 -0.68
CA ALA A 71 6.26 16.43 -1.30
C ALA A 71 5.28 15.73 -0.35
N ALA A 72 5.71 14.65 0.32
CA ALA A 72 4.87 13.96 1.30
C ALA A 72 4.51 14.86 2.49
N ARG A 73 5.47 15.66 3.00
CA ARG A 73 5.24 16.57 4.13
C ARG A 73 4.21 17.66 3.81
N ARG A 74 4.13 18.14 2.56
CA ARG A 74 3.16 19.17 2.14
C ARG A 74 1.70 18.75 2.35
N ILE A 75 1.42 17.45 2.39
CA ILE A 75 0.08 16.90 2.66
C ILE A 75 -0.05 16.28 4.06
N GLY A 76 0.89 16.57 4.97
CA GLY A 76 0.91 16.00 6.32
C GLY A 76 1.33 14.53 6.38
N GLY A 77 1.84 13.97 5.28
CA GLY A 77 2.34 12.61 5.19
C GLY A 77 3.82 12.46 5.56
N SER A 78 4.30 11.22 5.57
CA SER A 78 5.73 10.89 5.73
C SER A 78 6.14 9.84 4.71
N GLN A 79 7.11 10.20 3.85
CA GLN A 79 7.75 9.27 2.94
C GLN A 79 9.22 9.65 2.79
N THR A 80 10.11 8.82 3.31
CA THR A 80 11.54 9.07 3.36
C THR A 80 12.29 8.00 2.57
N PRO A 81 12.85 8.33 1.40
CA PRO A 81 13.71 7.40 0.66
C PRO A 81 14.91 6.94 1.49
N CYS A 82 15.25 5.66 1.36
CA CYS A 82 16.41 5.05 1.99
C CYS A 82 17.32 4.42 0.95
N ASN A 83 18.61 4.38 1.24
CA ASN A 83 19.58 3.62 0.46
C ASN A 83 20.35 2.66 1.39
N TYR A 84 20.83 1.57 0.81
CA TYR A 84 21.34 0.42 1.53
C TYR A 84 22.56 -0.19 0.85
N SER A 85 23.31 -0.98 1.62
CA SER A 85 24.44 -1.81 1.16
C SER A 85 25.70 -1.00 0.82
N ASP A 86 26.35 -1.24 -0.32
CA ASP A 86 27.66 -0.68 -0.64
C ASP A 86 27.54 0.78 -1.08
N MET A 87 27.90 1.67 -0.14
CA MET A 87 27.84 3.11 -0.35
C MET A 87 28.93 3.62 -1.30
N ASN A 88 29.96 2.83 -1.63
CA ASN A 88 30.96 3.21 -2.63
C ASN A 88 30.31 3.38 -4.02
N ILE A 89 29.25 2.60 -4.30
CA ILE A 89 28.46 2.71 -5.54
C ILE A 89 27.76 4.08 -5.65
N CYS A 90 27.53 4.79 -4.54
CA CYS A 90 26.99 6.16 -4.60
C CYS A 90 27.90 7.10 -5.41
N SER A 91 29.20 6.84 -5.48
CA SER A 91 30.14 7.67 -6.25
C SER A 91 30.16 7.34 -7.76
N ILE A 92 29.53 6.24 -8.17
CA ILE A 92 29.45 5.82 -9.57
C ILE A 92 28.50 6.75 -10.32
N MET A 93 28.90 7.15 -11.53
CA MET A 93 28.08 7.97 -12.42
C MET A 93 26.86 7.20 -12.91
N LEU A 94 25.72 7.88 -13.02
CA LEU A 94 24.48 7.27 -13.51
C LEU A 94 24.67 6.62 -14.89
N SER A 95 25.57 7.16 -15.71
CA SER A 95 25.83 6.64 -17.05
C SER A 95 26.40 5.22 -17.09
N GLU A 96 27.03 4.76 -16.02
CA GLU A 96 27.61 3.41 -15.95
C GLU A 96 26.52 2.33 -15.96
N LEU A 97 25.32 2.63 -15.45
CA LEU A 97 24.19 1.70 -15.41
C LEU A 97 23.06 2.07 -16.37
N LEU A 98 22.73 3.36 -16.44
CA LEU A 98 21.61 3.86 -17.24
C LEU A 98 22.02 4.15 -18.70
N GLY A 99 23.31 4.00 -19.01
CA GLY A 99 23.89 4.28 -20.32
C GLY A 99 24.13 5.76 -20.57
N LYS A 100 24.42 6.12 -21.81
CA LYS A 100 24.67 7.52 -22.18
C LYS A 100 23.41 8.34 -21.99
N SER A 101 23.55 9.58 -21.53
CA SER A 101 22.47 10.57 -21.55
C SER A 101 21.80 10.55 -22.93
N ARG A 102 20.46 10.54 -22.96
CA ARG A 102 19.75 10.71 -24.22
C ARG A 102 20.26 12.00 -24.86
N VAL A 103 20.73 11.89 -26.11
CA VAL A 103 21.10 13.06 -26.90
C VAL A 103 19.87 13.95 -26.93
N SER A 104 19.99 15.18 -26.44
CA SER A 104 18.95 16.19 -26.59
C SER A 104 18.53 16.17 -28.06
N VAL A 105 17.25 15.90 -28.33
CA VAL A 105 16.73 15.94 -29.70
C VAL A 105 17.17 17.27 -30.31
N PRO A 106 17.83 17.30 -31.48
CA PRO A 106 18.28 18.55 -32.09
C PRO A 106 17.08 19.45 -32.34
N GLY A 107 17.02 20.54 -31.57
CA GLY A 107 15.85 21.40 -31.45
C GLY A 107 15.87 22.04 -30.07
N ASP A 108 16.69 23.08 -29.93
CA ASP A 108 16.81 23.90 -28.72
C ASP A 108 15.44 24.36 -28.23
N ILE A 109 14.89 23.62 -27.28
CA ILE A 109 14.19 24.21 -26.17
C ILE A 109 14.96 23.74 -24.95
N SER A 110 15.94 24.54 -24.53
CA SER A 110 16.33 24.61 -23.14
C SER A 110 15.08 25.03 -22.37
N VAL A 111 14.17 24.10 -22.14
CA VAL A 111 13.11 24.28 -21.15
C VAL A 111 13.90 24.43 -19.85
N PRO A 112 13.91 25.62 -19.21
CA PRO A 112 14.50 25.74 -17.87
C PRO A 112 13.88 24.62 -17.02
N PRO A 113 14.57 24.06 -16.02
CA PRO A 113 13.98 23.04 -15.17
C PRO A 113 12.66 23.60 -14.63
N THR A 114 11.55 23.19 -15.24
CA THR A 114 10.23 23.60 -14.82
C THR A 114 10.13 23.13 -13.39
N ASP A 115 9.57 23.94 -12.49
CA ASP A 115 9.32 23.56 -11.10
C ASP A 115 8.50 22.27 -11.09
N PHE A 116 9.18 21.12 -11.11
CA PHE A 116 8.54 19.83 -11.24
C PHE A 116 7.90 19.54 -9.90
N GLN A 117 6.60 19.75 -9.88
CA GLN A 117 5.77 19.55 -8.72
C GLN A 117 4.82 18.41 -9.00
N VAL A 118 4.89 17.40 -8.12
CA VAL A 118 3.87 16.36 -8.06
C VAL A 118 2.55 16.95 -7.58
N SER A 119 1.46 16.50 -8.18
CA SER A 119 0.10 16.93 -7.87
C SER A 119 -0.79 15.72 -7.53
N GLU A 120 -1.96 15.99 -6.96
CA GLU A 120 -2.95 14.97 -6.53
C GLU A 120 -2.30 13.86 -5.68
N LEU A 121 -1.58 14.26 -4.63
CA LEU A 121 -0.90 13.31 -3.76
C LEU A 121 -1.92 12.51 -2.94
N THR A 122 -1.72 11.18 -2.87
CA THR A 122 -2.65 10.27 -2.20
C THR A 122 -1.87 9.09 -1.62
N ASP A 123 -2.18 8.70 -0.37
CA ASP A 123 -1.61 7.48 0.21
C ASP A 123 -1.99 6.28 -0.65
N ILE A 124 -1.01 5.45 -1.03
CA ILE A 124 -1.22 4.34 -1.95
C ILE A 124 -2.30 3.35 -1.45
N THR A 125 -2.50 3.24 -0.14
CA THR A 125 -3.53 2.39 0.47
C THR A 125 -4.96 2.90 0.22
N GLU A 126 -5.13 4.20 -0.03
CA GLU A 126 -6.41 4.85 -0.28
C GLU A 126 -6.77 4.94 -1.76
N VAL A 127 -5.79 4.77 -2.66
CA VAL A 127 -5.98 4.82 -4.11
C VAL A 127 -7.16 3.96 -4.60
N PRO A 128 -7.32 2.68 -4.19
CA PRO A 128 -8.43 1.85 -4.64
C PRO A 128 -9.80 2.41 -4.26
N LEU A 129 -9.93 2.97 -3.04
CA LEU A 129 -11.19 3.55 -2.56
C LEU A 129 -11.53 4.83 -3.33
N ILE A 130 -10.53 5.69 -3.59
CA ILE A 130 -10.73 6.92 -4.36
C ILE A 130 -11.13 6.61 -5.80
N ILE A 131 -10.45 5.67 -6.45
CA ILE A 131 -10.78 5.21 -7.81
C ILE A 131 -12.22 4.72 -7.88
N GLN A 132 -12.67 3.92 -6.91
CA GLN A 132 -14.06 3.43 -6.89
C GLN A 132 -15.07 4.55 -6.61
N LYS A 133 -14.76 5.47 -5.69
CA LYS A 133 -15.62 6.63 -5.42
C LYS A 133 -15.80 7.48 -6.68
N ASN A 134 -14.73 7.70 -7.45
CA ASN A 134 -14.79 8.45 -8.70
C ASN A 134 -15.65 7.74 -9.75
N ARG A 135 -15.57 6.40 -9.84
CA ARG A 135 -16.47 5.60 -10.71
C ARG A 135 -17.93 5.78 -10.34
N ILE A 136 -18.26 5.74 -9.04
CA ILE A 136 -19.64 5.96 -8.55
C ILE A 136 -20.11 7.36 -8.91
N THR A 137 -19.28 8.38 -8.72
CA THR A 137 -19.64 9.77 -9.00
C THR A 137 -19.90 9.99 -10.49
N ASN A 138 -19.06 9.43 -11.37
CA ASN A 138 -19.10 9.65 -12.81
C ASN A 138 -20.09 8.74 -13.57
N GLU A 139 -20.55 7.64 -12.96
CA GLU A 139 -21.50 6.72 -13.58
C GLU A 139 -22.87 7.39 -13.77
N LYS A 140 -23.46 7.31 -14.97
CA LYS A 140 -24.76 7.91 -15.28
C LYS A 140 -25.91 6.93 -15.08
N ASP A 141 -25.65 5.65 -15.26
CA ASP A 141 -26.64 4.59 -15.11
C ASP A 141 -26.91 4.33 -13.60
N PRO A 142 -28.16 4.49 -13.13
CA PRO A 142 -28.49 4.33 -11.72
C PRO A 142 -28.28 2.90 -11.19
N GLU A 143 -28.51 1.87 -12.02
CA GLU A 143 -28.33 0.48 -11.59
C GLU A 143 -26.84 0.14 -11.50
N LYS A 144 -26.02 0.58 -12.47
CA LYS A 144 -24.56 0.43 -12.39
C LYS A 144 -23.98 1.21 -11.23
N ARG A 145 -24.47 2.43 -10.97
CA ARG A 145 -24.05 3.24 -9.82
C ARG A 145 -24.32 2.51 -8.51
N LYS A 146 -25.48 1.87 -8.38
CA LYS A 146 -25.83 1.05 -7.21
C LYS A 146 -24.90 -0.15 -7.04
N ILE A 147 -24.56 -0.85 -8.12
CA ILE A 147 -23.58 -1.95 -8.09
C ILE A 147 -22.19 -1.46 -7.65
N LEU A 148 -21.72 -0.34 -8.20
CA LEU A 148 -20.43 0.26 -7.82
C LEU A 148 -20.43 0.69 -6.34
N GLN A 149 -21.53 1.25 -5.86
CA GLN A 149 -21.70 1.60 -4.44
C GLN A 149 -21.60 0.36 -3.55
N GLN A 150 -22.27 -0.73 -3.93
CA GLN A 150 -22.16 -2.01 -3.20
C GLN A 150 -20.73 -2.55 -3.17
N GLN A 151 -19.98 -2.45 -4.28
CA GLN A 151 -18.58 -2.86 -4.33
C GLN A 151 -17.68 -2.00 -3.43
N TYR A 152 -17.91 -0.68 -3.41
CA TYR A 152 -17.18 0.24 -2.53
C TYR A 152 -17.46 -0.05 -1.05
N ASP A 153 -18.72 -0.25 -0.69
CA ASP A 153 -19.12 -0.57 0.68
C ASP A 153 -18.62 -1.95 1.12
N ASP A 154 -18.60 -2.93 0.21
CA ASP A 154 -18.01 -4.24 0.44
C ASP A 154 -16.49 -4.16 0.71
N LEU A 155 -15.74 -3.41 -0.09
CA LEU A 155 -14.30 -3.21 0.13
C LEU A 155 -14.02 -2.56 1.50
N LYS A 156 -14.78 -1.52 1.88
CA LYS A 156 -14.63 -0.89 3.20
C LYS A 156 -14.97 -1.84 4.33
N ARG A 157 -16.05 -2.61 4.19
CA ARG A 157 -16.45 -3.61 5.19
C ARG A 157 -15.36 -4.67 5.34
N LYS A 158 -14.86 -5.23 4.25
CA LYS A 158 -13.80 -6.25 4.29
C LYS A 158 -12.54 -5.76 4.96
N ARG A 159 -12.09 -4.52 4.69
CA ARG A 159 -10.96 -3.91 5.42
C ARG A 159 -11.21 -3.86 6.92
N LYS A 160 -12.40 -3.43 7.34
CA LYS A 160 -12.80 -3.41 8.75
C LYS A 160 -12.83 -4.82 9.37
N THR A 161 -13.29 -5.82 8.63
CA THR A 161 -13.27 -7.21 9.08
C THR A 161 -11.84 -7.72 9.26
N VAL A 162 -10.88 -7.27 8.43
CA VAL A 162 -9.46 -7.60 8.65
C VAL A 162 -8.95 -6.97 9.96
N ASP A 163 -9.26 -5.70 10.21
CA ASP A 163 -8.90 -5.02 11.46
C ASP A 163 -9.46 -5.76 12.69
N GLU A 164 -10.74 -6.11 12.65
CA GLU A 164 -11.45 -6.86 13.71
C GLU A 164 -10.84 -8.25 13.92
N ALA A 165 -10.51 -8.97 12.84
CA ALA A 165 -9.85 -10.27 12.92
C ALA A 165 -8.49 -10.17 13.61
N LEU A 166 -7.65 -9.22 13.19
CA LEU A 166 -6.33 -9.00 13.78
C LEU A 166 -6.44 -8.61 15.25
N GLN A 167 -7.44 -7.80 15.61
CA GLN A 167 -7.73 -7.46 17.00
C GLN A 167 -8.10 -8.72 17.81
N LYS A 168 -9.05 -9.54 17.34
CA LYS A 168 -9.46 -10.79 18.02
C LYS A 168 -8.28 -11.76 18.18
N ILE A 169 -7.44 -11.92 17.15
CA ILE A 169 -6.22 -12.74 17.21
C ILE A 169 -5.29 -12.22 18.31
N ALA A 170 -5.00 -10.91 18.30
CA ALA A 170 -4.11 -10.29 19.28
C ALA A 170 -4.64 -10.42 20.71
N GLU A 171 -5.95 -10.28 20.92
CA GLU A 171 -6.58 -10.45 22.24
C GLU A 171 -6.48 -11.89 22.74
N ARG A 172 -6.77 -12.89 21.89
CA ARG A 172 -6.74 -14.31 22.25
C ARG A 172 -5.36 -14.79 22.70
N ILE A 173 -4.30 -14.27 22.09
CA ILE A 173 -2.92 -14.62 22.47
C ILE A 173 -2.27 -13.59 23.41
N ASN A 174 -3.07 -12.68 23.97
CA ASN A 174 -2.64 -11.63 24.90
C ASN A 174 -1.47 -10.76 24.37
N ALA A 175 -1.56 -10.39 23.10
CA ALA A 175 -0.56 -9.68 22.33
C ALA A 175 -1.07 -8.36 21.75
N SER A 176 -1.91 -7.61 22.46
CA SER A 176 -2.49 -6.35 21.99
C SER A 176 -1.45 -5.31 21.53
N ARG A 177 -0.21 -5.40 22.05
CA ARG A 177 0.93 -4.59 21.59
C ARG A 177 1.25 -4.79 20.10
N ALA A 178 0.94 -5.95 19.53
CA ALA A 178 1.14 -6.25 18.12
C ALA A 178 0.32 -5.36 17.18
N LEU A 179 -0.77 -4.76 17.66
CA LEU A 179 -1.64 -3.88 16.86
C LEU A 179 -1.04 -2.49 16.62
N SER A 180 -0.11 -2.04 17.46
CA SER A 180 0.41 -0.66 17.42
C SER A 180 1.93 -0.57 17.29
N GLU A 181 2.67 -1.62 17.65
CA GLU A 181 4.12 -1.62 17.51
C GLU A 181 4.55 -1.65 16.03
N LYS A 182 5.82 -1.29 15.79
CA LYS A 182 6.47 -1.44 14.50
C LYS A 182 7.78 -2.16 14.72
N ARG A 183 7.77 -3.47 14.53
CA ARG A 183 8.94 -4.33 14.72
C ARG A 183 9.59 -4.63 13.38
N GLU A 184 10.92 -4.70 13.39
CA GLU A 184 11.69 -5.17 12.24
C GLU A 184 11.44 -6.68 12.03
N VAL A 185 11.49 -7.11 10.77
CA VAL A 185 11.35 -8.52 10.42
C VAL A 185 12.67 -9.24 10.68
N THR A 186 12.72 -10.07 11.71
CA THR A 186 13.85 -10.96 12.03
C THR A 186 13.49 -12.43 11.86
N LEU A 187 12.24 -12.81 12.17
CA LEU A 187 11.71 -14.17 12.11
C LEU A 187 11.02 -14.45 10.76
N THR A 188 11.81 -14.44 9.70
CA THR A 188 11.31 -14.54 8.31
C THR A 188 10.58 -15.85 7.99
N TYR A 189 11.03 -16.99 8.54
CA TYR A 189 10.40 -18.29 8.30
C TYR A 189 9.03 -18.37 8.99
N GLU A 190 8.98 -17.97 10.25
CA GLU A 190 7.76 -17.92 11.05
C GLU A 190 6.75 -16.94 10.45
N LEU A 191 7.22 -15.77 10.02
CA LEU A 191 6.37 -14.80 9.31
C LEU A 191 5.77 -15.41 8.05
N LYS A 192 6.55 -16.14 7.26
CA LYS A 192 6.04 -16.81 6.06
C LYS A 192 4.93 -17.82 6.41
N VAL A 193 5.14 -18.65 7.43
CA VAL A 193 4.14 -19.65 7.88
C VAL A 193 2.86 -18.95 8.34
N VAL A 194 2.99 -17.93 9.19
CA VAL A 194 1.86 -17.15 9.73
C VAL A 194 1.12 -16.40 8.63
N ALA A 195 1.83 -15.75 7.72
CA ALA A 195 1.23 -15.02 6.61
C ALA A 195 0.50 -15.94 5.64
N GLU A 196 1.07 -17.11 5.29
CA GLU A 196 0.39 -18.09 4.44
C GLU A 196 -0.86 -18.65 5.11
N HIS A 197 -0.81 -18.91 6.43
CA HIS A 197 -1.98 -19.38 7.16
C HIS A 197 -3.08 -18.31 7.21
N PHE A 198 -2.72 -17.06 7.50
CA PHE A 198 -3.65 -15.94 7.47
C PHE A 198 -4.29 -15.76 6.08
N ARG A 199 -3.49 -15.86 5.01
CA ARG A 199 -3.99 -15.74 3.64
C ARG A 199 -5.00 -16.82 3.28
N LYS A 200 -4.70 -18.07 3.63
CA LYS A 200 -5.51 -19.23 3.20
C LYS A 200 -6.79 -19.39 3.99
N ASN A 201 -6.80 -19.01 5.27
CA ASN A 201 -7.93 -19.26 6.17
C ASN A 201 -8.73 -18.01 6.51
N LEU A 202 -8.18 -16.80 6.35
CA LEU A 202 -8.88 -15.55 6.69
C LEU A 202 -9.08 -14.67 5.46
N PHE A 203 -8.00 -14.16 4.87
CA PHE A 203 -8.10 -13.15 3.81
C PHE A 203 -7.13 -13.44 2.65
N ASP A 204 -7.68 -13.96 1.57
CA ASP A 204 -6.91 -14.29 0.37
C ASP A 204 -6.68 -13.05 -0.49
N TRP A 205 -5.60 -12.32 -0.20
CA TRP A 205 -5.23 -11.11 -0.93
C TRP A 205 -4.86 -11.34 -2.40
N GLU A 206 -4.70 -12.59 -2.86
CA GLU A 206 -4.55 -12.90 -4.28
C GLU A 206 -5.89 -12.81 -5.01
N LYS A 207 -6.98 -13.18 -4.34
CA LYS A 207 -8.36 -13.08 -4.87
C LYS A 207 -8.95 -11.70 -4.66
N GLU A 208 -8.63 -11.09 -3.53
CA GLU A 208 -9.19 -9.81 -3.09
C GLU A 208 -8.08 -8.78 -2.85
N PRO A 209 -7.47 -8.27 -3.94
CA PRO A 209 -6.41 -7.28 -3.81
C PRO A 209 -6.95 -6.03 -3.11
N HIS A 210 -6.08 -5.38 -2.33
CA HIS A 210 -6.36 -4.14 -1.59
C HIS A 210 -7.26 -4.27 -0.35
N VAL A 211 -7.75 -5.46 -0.01
CA VAL A 211 -8.41 -5.73 1.28
C VAL A 211 -7.35 -5.77 2.39
N VAL A 212 -6.29 -6.55 2.21
CA VAL A 212 -5.15 -6.58 3.11
C VAL A 212 -4.16 -5.48 2.72
N THR A 213 -3.79 -4.64 3.69
CA THR A 213 -2.88 -3.50 3.52
C THR A 213 -1.51 -3.79 4.15
N PRO A 214 -0.47 -3.00 3.85
CA PRO A 214 0.83 -3.14 4.52
C PRO A 214 0.75 -3.04 6.05
N SER A 215 -0.16 -2.21 6.60
CA SER A 215 -0.35 -2.11 8.05
C SER A 215 -0.88 -3.40 8.67
N HIS A 216 -1.77 -4.12 7.98
CA HIS A 216 -2.23 -5.45 8.42
C HIS A 216 -1.08 -6.46 8.46
N LEU A 217 -0.23 -6.44 7.43
CA LEU A 217 0.95 -7.32 7.39
C LEU A 217 1.95 -6.98 8.50
N GLN A 218 2.10 -5.70 8.86
CA GLN A 218 2.94 -5.29 9.99
C GLN A 218 2.45 -5.88 11.33
N VAL A 219 1.14 -6.05 11.52
CA VAL A 219 0.61 -6.75 12.70
C VAL A 219 1.10 -8.20 12.73
N LEU A 220 1.09 -8.90 11.59
CA LEU A 220 1.60 -10.28 11.50
C LEU A 220 3.09 -10.36 11.84
N VAL A 221 3.88 -9.39 11.37
CA VAL A 221 5.29 -9.24 11.78
C VAL A 221 5.38 -9.12 13.29
N ASN A 222 4.64 -8.18 13.89
CA ASN A 222 4.70 -7.94 15.32
C ASN A 222 4.31 -9.17 16.14
N LEU A 223 3.28 -9.93 15.72
CA LEU A 223 2.89 -11.17 16.38
C LEU A 223 4.02 -12.21 16.38
N CYS A 224 4.81 -12.28 15.31
CA CYS A 224 5.98 -13.15 15.24
C CYS A 224 7.09 -12.68 16.18
N GLU A 225 7.41 -11.39 16.11
CA GLU A 225 8.53 -10.78 16.84
C GLU A 225 8.29 -10.62 18.36
N LEU A 226 7.09 -10.93 18.85
CA LEU A 226 6.78 -11.00 20.28
C LEU A 226 7.23 -12.32 20.94
N GLY A 227 7.83 -13.24 20.18
CA GLY A 227 8.39 -14.49 20.71
C GLY A 227 7.34 -15.54 21.10
N LEU A 228 6.12 -15.39 20.58
CA LEU A 228 5.04 -16.35 20.81
C LEU A 228 5.27 -17.62 19.98
N LYS A 229 4.79 -18.77 20.47
CA LYS A 229 4.85 -20.03 19.72
C LYS A 229 4.08 -19.91 18.40
N VAL A 230 4.57 -20.55 17.34
CA VAL A 230 3.92 -20.50 16.02
C VAL A 230 2.54 -21.16 16.11
N GLU A 231 2.46 -22.27 16.83
CA GLU A 231 1.25 -23.06 17.01
C GLU A 231 0.13 -22.23 17.63
N SER A 232 0.41 -21.49 18.70
CA SER A 232 -0.59 -20.63 19.36
C SER A 232 -1.12 -19.51 18.45
N ARG A 233 -0.29 -19.00 17.54
CA ARG A 233 -0.70 -17.97 16.57
C ARG A 233 -1.59 -18.57 15.48
N VAL A 234 -1.21 -19.75 14.99
CA VAL A 234 -1.96 -20.48 13.95
C VAL A 234 -3.31 -20.96 14.49
N GLU A 235 -3.35 -21.51 15.71
CA GLU A 235 -4.58 -21.92 16.39
C GLU A 235 -5.52 -20.72 16.61
N ALA A 236 -5.00 -19.59 17.11
CA ALA A 236 -5.80 -18.39 17.28
C ALA A 236 -6.36 -17.86 15.94
N MET A 237 -5.59 -17.93 14.85
CA MET A 237 -6.06 -17.56 13.52
C MET A 237 -7.17 -18.48 13.03
N PHE A 238 -7.01 -19.80 13.21
CA PHE A 238 -8.00 -20.80 12.84
C PHE A 238 -9.33 -20.60 13.60
N ASP A 239 -9.24 -20.42 14.92
CA ASP A 239 -10.43 -20.20 15.73
C ASP A 239 -11.11 -18.85 15.41
N VAL A 240 -10.37 -17.85 14.92
CA VAL A 240 -10.94 -16.55 14.49
C VAL A 240 -11.57 -16.68 13.10
N SER A 241 -11.00 -17.49 12.20
CA SER A 241 -11.63 -17.73 10.90
C SER A 241 -13.01 -18.36 11.04
N GLU A 242 -13.15 -19.37 11.90
CA GLU A 242 -14.45 -20.02 12.15
C GLU A 242 -15.47 -19.02 12.73
N GLU A 243 -15.05 -18.13 13.62
CA GLU A 243 -15.94 -17.11 14.21
C GLU A 243 -16.41 -16.11 13.14
N ILE A 244 -15.52 -15.65 12.27
CA ILE A 244 -15.85 -14.70 11.21
C ILE A 244 -16.78 -15.33 10.17
N GLU A 245 -16.57 -16.60 9.81
CA GLU A 245 -17.48 -17.32 8.89
C GLU A 245 -18.90 -17.36 9.46
N VAL A 246 -19.05 -17.72 10.73
CA VAL A 246 -20.34 -17.72 11.42
C VAL A 246 -20.97 -16.32 11.45
N GLU A 247 -20.21 -15.27 11.79
CA GLU A 247 -20.70 -13.90 11.82
C GLU A 247 -21.18 -13.40 10.44
N VAL A 248 -20.46 -13.77 9.37
CA VAL A 248 -20.81 -13.44 7.99
C VAL A 248 -22.10 -14.15 7.58
N GLU A 249 -22.24 -15.45 7.87
CA GLU A 249 -23.46 -16.20 7.60
C GLU A 249 -24.67 -15.62 8.34
N ASP A 250 -24.50 -15.32 9.64
CA ASP A 250 -25.53 -14.70 10.47
C ASP A 250 -25.95 -13.34 9.92
N HIS A 251 -24.99 -12.53 9.47
CA HIS A 251 -25.27 -11.24 8.86
C HIS A 251 -26.02 -11.39 7.52
N MET A 252 -25.61 -12.34 6.67
CA MET A 252 -26.30 -12.64 5.41
C MET A 252 -27.74 -13.12 5.65
N MET A 253 -27.96 -13.95 6.67
CA MET A 253 -29.30 -14.40 7.07
C MET A 253 -30.16 -13.25 7.56
N ARG A 254 -29.63 -12.36 8.41
CA ARG A 254 -30.36 -11.16 8.88
C ARG A 254 -30.70 -10.20 7.74
N GLN A 255 -29.79 -10.00 6.78
CA GLN A 255 -30.09 -9.17 5.60
C GLN A 255 -31.17 -9.79 4.70
N ARG A 256 -31.13 -11.11 4.47
CA ARG A 256 -32.20 -11.83 3.75
C ARG A 256 -33.54 -11.70 4.47
N HIS A 257 -33.56 -11.88 5.78
CA HIS A 257 -34.78 -11.75 6.58
C HIS A 257 -35.33 -10.32 6.52
N THR A 258 -34.48 -9.29 6.63
CA THR A 258 -34.86 -7.88 6.49
C THR A 258 -35.40 -7.55 5.10
N TYR A 259 -34.80 -8.12 4.05
CA TYR A 259 -35.27 -7.96 2.68
C TYR A 259 -36.64 -8.63 2.47
N ILE A 260 -36.82 -9.86 2.97
CA ILE A 260 -38.11 -10.57 2.93
C ILE A 260 -39.17 -9.78 3.71
N LEU A 261 -38.86 -9.29 4.91
CA LEU A 261 -39.81 -8.47 5.68
C LEU A 261 -40.19 -7.18 4.94
N LYS A 262 -39.26 -6.53 4.25
CA LYS A 262 -39.57 -5.35 3.41
C LYS A 262 -40.45 -5.70 2.22
N GLN A 263 -40.23 -6.85 1.57
CA GLN A 263 -41.05 -7.34 0.45
C GLN A 263 -42.45 -7.78 0.89
N VAL A 264 -42.56 -8.39 2.08
CA VAL A 264 -43.84 -8.91 2.62
C VAL A 264 -44.66 -7.80 3.30
N PHE A 265 -44.02 -6.81 3.92
CA PHE A 265 -44.69 -5.81 4.78
C PHE A 265 -44.56 -4.34 4.34
N GLY A 266 -44.00 -4.01 3.16
CA GLY A 266 -44.01 -2.63 2.64
C GLY A 266 -44.24 -2.62 1.12
N THR A 267 -45.40 -2.19 0.62
CA THR A 267 -45.87 -0.79 0.67
C THR A 267 -47.29 -0.65 1.22
N GLY A 268 -47.41 -0.07 2.41
CA GLY A 268 -48.66 0.43 2.99
C GLY A 268 -48.46 1.83 3.54
N ALA A 269 -48.07 2.77 2.68
CA ALA A 269 -48.07 4.20 2.99
C ALA A 269 -48.30 4.98 1.68
N SER A 270 -49.55 4.98 1.21
CA SER A 270 -50.05 6.11 0.41
C SER A 270 -50.84 7.01 1.35
N ALA A 271 -50.61 8.31 1.21
CA ALA A 271 -51.33 9.40 1.86
C ALA A 271 -52.85 9.33 1.65
#